data_AF-A0A4R0NFB7-F1
#
_entry.id   AF-A0A4R0NFB7-F1
#
_cell.length_a   1.000
_cell.length_b   1.000
_cell.length_c   1.000
_cell.angle_alpha   90.00
_cell.angle_beta   90.00
_cell.angle_gamma   90.00
#
_symmetry.space_group_name_H-M   'P 1'
#
loop_
_entity.id
_entity.type
_entity.pdbx_description
1 polymer ?
#
loop_
_entity_poly.entity_id
_entity_poly.type
_entity_poly.pdbx_seq_one_letter_code
_entity_poly.pdbx_strand_id
1 'polypeptide(L)'
;MKYNILMAILLIAGLSSCQKMAELQPESLTDSLNHIPYLTIAQLRNGAADQHDIVYINDGLRSGTFQYDATDTSTADDGSMVLVSGSRRYKRESNFVTLEMFGAKGDYNYLNKTGSDDTEAIQKALNYCSKSGTEIKLLAGKKYLTHTLYLYKDSVKNPGYQSRPGRVKITGQAGGIATGDLEPQGAGFVHVNNETANLIECIGFFSISSPTTMGGQIDFENVNFMGGNKTTNVLYFESSQGQIYMSNYTVQINNPTGNGITEVTTWETEHHNGLIRGQASGNGNWTGIGLNIKSNESPGQTNMKIYSNVNVYKCGYGIRIGRRNASVGTIGPLNFIGGQVSLSDQHNMWLDGGVYNLVSTGQQFEGSRLCAVLIDSDGANDLPRNIKFTNTYFTGGGRIEDGSNDSYAVHVKDGVGVEFDSPLFNNLGNGIVFNKAATQGLVIRRPVVRTVRTYGATTGTFINAYGNNVASNRLTLEDPLFNQAPSVYVTDAALSAFLTTSAGGRLSVGNNASVVSCGLGAGTLQAAQILNFNNTAATTITSITGGQLFRELLLTFSNSLTKIENNATIKLANDTDFTSTSRSTLKLIWVGTYWQEISRS
;
A
#
# COMPACT_ATOMS: atom_id res chain seq x y z
N MET A 1 -93.04 35.33 -5.25
CA MET A 1 -93.65 34.46 -4.22
C MET A 1 -93.07 34.88 -2.87
N LYS A 2 -93.91 35.52 -2.03
CA LYS A 2 -93.87 35.78 -0.55
C LYS A 2 -92.49 36.00 0.13
N TYR A 3 -92.10 37.23 0.51
CA TYR A 3 -92.26 37.90 1.84
C TYR A 3 -91.64 37.08 3.03
N ASN A 4 -90.93 37.56 4.06
CA ASN A 4 -90.33 38.83 4.53
C ASN A 4 -89.72 38.57 5.96
N ILE A 5 -88.92 39.50 6.52
CA ILE A 5 -88.67 39.78 7.99
C ILE A 5 -87.66 38.84 8.73
N LEU A 6 -86.52 39.24 9.32
CA LEU A 6 -86.07 40.26 10.32
C LEU A 6 -86.21 39.85 11.82
N MET A 7 -85.10 40.00 12.57
CA MET A 7 -84.97 40.33 14.02
C MET A 7 -85.09 39.27 15.16
N ALA A 8 -83.93 38.94 15.76
CA ALA A 8 -83.41 39.25 17.12
C ALA A 8 -84.20 39.02 18.45
N ILE A 9 -83.40 38.69 19.51
CA ILE A 9 -83.56 38.84 20.99
C ILE A 9 -84.04 37.56 21.75
N LEU A 10 -83.18 36.82 22.50
CA LEU A 10 -82.82 36.92 23.95
C LEU A 10 -84.05 36.83 24.90
N LEU A 11 -84.15 36.14 26.05
CA LEU A 11 -83.22 35.49 26.99
C LEU A 11 -84.06 34.82 28.14
N ILE A 12 -83.59 33.66 28.66
CA ILE A 12 -83.70 33.09 30.05
C ILE A 12 -85.06 32.67 30.69
N ALA A 13 -85.15 31.37 30.99
CA ALA A 13 -85.25 30.72 32.33
C ALA A 13 -84.98 29.21 32.09
N GLY A 14 -84.13 28.43 32.75
CA GLY A 14 -83.56 28.42 34.10
C GLY A 14 -83.93 27.08 34.78
N LEU A 15 -82.93 26.26 35.14
CA LEU A 15 -82.96 25.02 36.00
C LEU A 15 -83.29 23.69 35.28
N SER A 16 -82.32 22.81 34.93
CA SER A 16 -81.44 21.92 35.74
C SER A 16 -82.08 20.61 36.22
N SER A 17 -81.62 19.47 35.69
CA SER A 17 -81.07 18.29 36.41
C SER A 17 -81.35 16.95 35.71
N CYS A 18 -80.46 16.00 35.96
CA CYS A 18 -80.51 14.56 35.68
C CYS A 18 -79.98 14.05 34.32
N GLN A 19 -78.66 13.86 34.36
CA GLN A 19 -77.93 12.74 33.76
C GLN A 19 -78.76 11.44 33.71
N LYS A 20 -78.66 10.71 32.59
CA LYS A 20 -78.77 9.25 32.59
C LYS A 20 -77.71 8.68 31.67
N MET A 21 -76.76 8.00 32.30
CA MET A 21 -75.68 7.23 31.71
C MET A 21 -76.25 6.13 30.81
N ALA A 22 -75.76 6.04 29.59
CA ALA A 22 -75.86 4.83 28.78
C ALA A 22 -74.56 4.05 28.96
N GLU A 23 -74.68 3.00 29.78
CA GLU A 23 -73.95 1.73 29.75
C GLU A 23 -72.47 1.75 29.33
N LEU A 24 -71.64 1.82 30.36
CA LEU A 24 -70.36 1.13 30.45
C LEU A 24 -70.53 -0.32 29.98
N GLN A 25 -70.06 -0.65 28.77
CA GLN A 25 -69.46 -1.95 28.57
C GLN A 25 -68.12 -1.93 29.30
N PRO A 26 -67.80 -2.95 30.13
CA PRO A 26 -66.46 -3.07 30.65
C PRO A 26 -65.54 -3.34 29.46
N GLU A 27 -64.74 -2.35 29.08
CA GLU A 27 -63.49 -2.63 28.37
C GLU A 27 -62.80 -3.72 29.16
N SER A 28 -62.58 -4.87 28.51
CA SER A 28 -62.00 -6.02 29.18
C SER A 28 -60.62 -5.61 29.66
N LEU A 29 -60.39 -5.67 30.97
CA LEU A 29 -59.13 -5.41 31.67
C LEU A 29 -58.03 -6.44 31.33
N THR A 30 -58.04 -7.00 30.13
CA THR A 30 -57.19 -8.11 29.71
C THR A 30 -56.74 -8.05 28.25
N ASP A 31 -56.94 -6.92 27.55
CA ASP A 31 -56.25 -6.67 26.28
C ASP A 31 -55.20 -5.56 26.42
N SER A 32 -54.41 -5.62 27.50
CA SER A 32 -53.12 -4.95 27.61
C SER A 32 -52.09 -5.58 26.66
N LEU A 33 -52.46 -5.77 25.38
CA LEU A 33 -51.53 -6.01 24.31
C LEU A 33 -50.62 -4.79 24.28
N ASN A 34 -49.41 -4.95 24.82
CA ASN A 34 -48.29 -4.01 24.81
C ASN A 34 -48.32 -3.07 23.59
N HIS A 35 -49.03 -1.95 23.70
CA HIS A 35 -49.04 -0.96 22.65
C HIS A 35 -47.69 -0.27 22.71
N ILE A 36 -46.81 -0.58 21.75
CA ILE A 36 -45.54 0.12 21.62
C ILE A 36 -45.84 1.45 20.92
N PRO A 37 -45.73 2.61 21.60
CA PRO A 37 -46.04 3.90 21.00
C PRO A 37 -45.04 4.24 19.90
N TYR A 38 -45.55 4.80 18.81
CA TYR A 38 -44.76 5.29 17.68
C TYR A 38 -44.51 6.79 17.83
N LEU A 39 -43.27 7.16 18.11
CA LEU A 39 -42.89 8.53 18.46
C LEU A 39 -41.75 9.03 17.56
N THR A 40 -41.64 10.34 17.35
CA THR A 40 -40.38 10.95 16.92
C THR A 40 -39.45 11.12 18.12
N ILE A 41 -38.15 11.34 17.89
CA ILE A 41 -37.20 11.62 18.99
C ILE A 41 -37.65 12.86 19.78
N ALA A 42 -38.17 13.88 19.11
CA ALA A 42 -38.68 15.08 19.74
C ALA A 42 -39.92 14.80 20.62
N GLN A 43 -40.85 13.97 20.15
CA GLN A 43 -42.02 13.57 20.94
C GLN A 43 -41.63 12.76 22.18
N LEU A 44 -40.69 11.82 22.05
CA LEU A 44 -40.17 11.09 23.21
C LEU A 44 -39.58 12.04 24.25
N ARG A 45 -38.69 12.96 23.84
CA ARG A 45 -38.08 13.96 24.74
C ARG A 45 -39.08 14.88 25.43
N ASN A 46 -40.22 15.13 24.78
CA ASN A 46 -41.33 15.92 25.33
C ASN A 46 -42.26 15.11 26.26
N GLY A 47 -41.92 13.86 26.57
CA GLY A 47 -42.67 13.03 27.53
C GLY A 47 -43.79 12.19 26.93
N ALA A 48 -43.92 12.10 25.60
CA ALA A 48 -45.01 11.38 24.95
C ALA A 48 -44.97 9.85 25.08
N ALA A 49 -43.98 9.31 25.80
CA ALA A 49 -43.90 7.89 26.13
C ALA A 49 -44.71 7.50 27.38
N ASP A 50 -45.16 8.48 28.17
CA ASP A 50 -45.89 8.26 29.43
C ASP A 50 -45.17 7.26 30.35
N GLN A 51 -45.77 6.09 30.60
CA GLN A 51 -45.23 5.01 31.43
C GLN A 51 -44.70 3.81 30.63
N HIS A 52 -44.61 3.90 29.29
CA HIS A 52 -44.21 2.78 28.46
C HIS A 52 -42.71 2.47 28.63
N ASP A 53 -42.38 1.20 28.81
CA ASP A 53 -40.98 0.75 28.93
C ASP A 53 -40.32 0.54 27.56
N ILE A 54 -41.11 0.36 26.50
CA ILE A 54 -40.62 0.18 25.13
C ILE A 54 -41.33 1.18 24.23
N VAL A 55 -40.57 1.86 23.37
CA VAL A 55 -41.10 2.79 22.36
C VAL A 55 -40.49 2.49 21.00
N TYR A 56 -41.22 2.77 19.92
CA TYR A 56 -40.69 2.74 18.57
C TYR A 56 -40.48 4.16 18.08
N ILE A 57 -39.24 4.53 17.78
CA ILE A 57 -38.93 5.80 17.16
C ILE A 57 -39.18 5.70 15.65
N ASN A 58 -39.99 6.59 15.09
CA ASN A 58 -40.25 6.75 13.66
C ASN A 58 -39.72 8.11 13.19
N ASP A 59 -38.42 8.19 12.95
CA ASP A 59 -37.68 9.40 12.60
C ASP A 59 -36.73 9.13 11.41
N GLY A 60 -37.29 8.60 10.33
CA GLY A 60 -36.56 8.27 9.10
C GLY A 60 -35.47 7.21 9.34
N LEU A 61 -34.24 7.48 8.91
CA LEU A 61 -33.11 6.55 9.07
C LEU A 61 -32.61 6.45 10.53
N ARG A 62 -33.18 7.23 11.45
CA ARG A 62 -32.94 7.14 12.90
C ARG A 62 -34.00 6.30 13.61
N SER A 63 -34.94 5.72 12.87
CA SER A 63 -36.00 4.90 13.44
C SER A 63 -35.47 3.64 14.13
N GLY A 64 -36.27 3.07 15.03
CA GLY A 64 -35.95 1.81 15.71
C GLY A 64 -36.55 1.72 17.10
N THR A 65 -36.45 0.53 17.69
CA THR A 65 -36.97 0.26 19.05
C THR A 65 -36.00 0.77 20.11
N PHE A 66 -36.55 1.38 21.15
CA PHE A 66 -35.81 1.78 22.34
C PHE A 66 -36.49 1.26 23.59
N GLN A 67 -35.69 0.78 24.54
CA GLN A 67 -36.15 0.25 25.82
C GLN A 67 -35.66 1.12 26.97
N TYR A 68 -36.55 1.44 27.90
CA TYR A 68 -36.23 2.10 29.14
C TYR A 68 -35.33 1.21 30.01
N ASP A 69 -34.18 1.77 30.40
CA ASP A 69 -33.30 1.16 31.39
C ASP A 69 -33.52 1.81 32.75
N ALA A 70 -34.25 1.13 33.63
CA ALA A 70 -34.53 1.61 34.98
C ALA A 70 -33.28 1.71 35.88
N THR A 71 -32.19 1.04 35.53
CA THR A 71 -30.93 1.09 36.28
C THR A 71 -30.06 2.27 35.86
N ASP A 72 -30.33 2.88 34.70
CA ASP A 72 -29.57 4.02 34.18
C ASP A 72 -30.20 5.36 34.57
N THR A 73 -29.57 6.02 35.54
CA THR A 73 -30.02 7.30 36.06
C THR A 73 -29.15 8.48 35.64
N SER A 74 -28.09 8.25 34.87
CA SER A 74 -27.03 9.25 34.67
C SER A 74 -26.50 9.37 33.25
N THR A 75 -26.70 8.39 32.37
CA THR A 75 -26.25 8.51 30.98
C THR A 75 -26.97 9.68 30.32
N ALA A 76 -26.18 10.55 29.70
CA ALA A 76 -26.67 11.72 28.99
C ALA A 76 -27.39 11.31 27.69
N ASP A 77 -28.32 12.15 27.24
CA ASP A 77 -28.92 12.02 25.92
C ASP A 77 -27.85 12.25 24.85
N ASP A 78 -27.62 11.26 23.98
CA ASP A 78 -26.70 11.36 22.85
C ASP A 78 -27.41 11.53 21.50
N GLY A 79 -28.75 11.57 21.54
CA GLY A 79 -29.62 11.70 20.38
C GLY A 79 -29.67 10.48 19.47
N SER A 80 -29.09 9.34 19.84
CA SER A 80 -28.97 8.18 18.94
C SER A 80 -29.15 6.85 19.65
N MET A 81 -28.27 6.54 20.60
CA MET A 81 -28.24 5.28 21.34
C MET A 81 -28.90 5.41 22.71
N VAL A 82 -28.91 6.62 23.28
CA VAL A 82 -29.60 6.96 24.52
C VAL A 82 -30.44 8.22 24.30
N LEU A 83 -31.74 8.10 24.52
CA LEU A 83 -32.69 9.20 24.50
C LEU A 83 -33.24 9.42 25.91
N VAL A 84 -33.24 10.67 26.38
CA VAL A 84 -33.70 11.01 27.74
C VAL A 84 -35.07 11.70 27.67
N SER A 85 -36.01 11.17 28.44
CA SER A 85 -37.34 11.76 28.64
C SER A 85 -37.58 11.93 30.14
N GLY A 86 -37.46 13.16 30.64
CA GLY A 86 -37.46 13.42 32.09
C GLY A 86 -36.32 12.68 32.78
N SER A 87 -36.65 11.76 33.70
CA SER A 87 -35.67 10.89 34.37
C SER A 87 -35.45 9.53 33.68
N ARG A 88 -36.20 9.22 32.61
CA ARG A 88 -36.14 7.91 31.94
C ARG A 88 -35.10 7.92 30.82
N ARG A 89 -34.26 6.88 30.75
CA ARG A 89 -33.20 6.68 29.75
C ARG A 89 -33.62 5.53 28.85
N TYR A 90 -33.97 5.85 27.62
CA TYR A 90 -34.36 4.86 26.62
C TYR A 90 -33.14 4.51 25.78
N LYS A 91 -32.76 3.22 25.76
CA LYS A 91 -31.59 2.70 25.06
C LYS A 91 -32.01 1.97 23.79
N ARG A 92 -31.29 2.23 22.70
CA ARG A 92 -31.46 1.49 21.45
C ARG A 92 -30.84 0.12 21.58
N GLU A 93 -31.60 -0.93 21.26
CA GLU A 93 -31.06 -2.27 21.10
C GLU A 93 -30.49 -2.44 19.68
N SER A 94 -29.17 -2.66 19.56
CA SER A 94 -28.57 -2.96 18.27
C SER A 94 -27.22 -3.67 18.41
N ASN A 95 -26.94 -4.61 17.50
CA ASN A 95 -25.66 -5.33 17.44
C ASN A 95 -24.61 -4.60 16.58
N PHE A 96 -25.03 -3.58 15.83
CA PHE A 96 -24.19 -2.70 15.03
C PHE A 96 -24.82 -1.30 15.02
N VAL A 97 -24.09 -0.28 14.60
CA VAL A 97 -24.68 1.04 14.35
C VAL A 97 -24.50 1.44 12.90
N THR A 98 -25.35 2.33 12.43
CA THR A 98 -25.18 3.02 11.15
C THR A 98 -24.90 4.49 11.42
N LEU A 99 -24.27 5.20 10.48
CA LEU A 99 -23.97 6.62 10.66
C LEU A 99 -25.26 7.46 10.70
N GLU A 100 -26.29 6.98 10.02
CA GLU A 100 -27.62 7.59 9.94
C GLU A 100 -28.33 7.65 11.30
N MET A 101 -28.12 6.65 12.17
CA MET A 101 -28.66 6.67 13.54
C MET A 101 -28.18 7.91 14.31
N PHE A 102 -26.97 8.38 14.01
CA PHE A 102 -26.36 9.58 14.58
C PHE A 102 -26.67 10.86 13.79
N GLY A 103 -27.46 10.77 12.71
CA GLY A 103 -27.96 11.90 11.93
C GLY A 103 -27.29 12.11 10.57
N ALA A 104 -26.31 11.29 10.19
CA ALA A 104 -25.63 11.40 8.90
C ALA A 104 -26.62 11.18 7.73
N LYS A 105 -26.40 11.88 6.62
CA LYS A 105 -27.23 11.82 5.41
C LYS A 105 -26.64 10.89 4.37
N GLY A 106 -25.31 10.91 4.21
CA GLY A 106 -24.61 10.12 3.20
C GLY A 106 -25.09 10.43 1.78
N ASP A 107 -25.41 11.70 1.52
CA ASP A 107 -26.07 12.20 0.30
C ASP A 107 -25.10 12.87 -0.68
N TYR A 108 -23.78 12.68 -0.51
CA TYR A 108 -22.80 13.26 -1.42
C TYR A 108 -23.03 12.80 -2.87
N ASN A 109 -23.21 13.78 -3.74
CA ASN A 109 -23.40 13.60 -5.16
C ASN A 109 -22.08 13.86 -5.89
N TYR A 110 -21.54 12.80 -6.49
CA TYR A 110 -20.24 12.83 -7.17
C TYR A 110 -20.22 13.68 -8.46
N LEU A 111 -21.38 13.86 -9.12
CA LEU A 111 -21.47 14.61 -10.37
C LEU A 111 -21.32 16.11 -10.12
N ASN A 112 -22.03 16.62 -9.12
CA ASN A 112 -22.01 18.05 -8.78
C ASN A 112 -21.04 18.38 -7.64
N LYS A 113 -20.45 17.36 -7.00
CA LYS A 113 -19.51 17.47 -5.87
C LYS A 113 -20.10 18.22 -4.68
N THR A 114 -21.37 18.00 -4.39
CA THR A 114 -22.10 18.61 -3.25
C THR A 114 -22.73 17.53 -2.37
N GLY A 115 -22.95 17.85 -1.09
CA GLY A 115 -23.59 16.97 -0.12
C GLY A 115 -23.74 17.69 1.22
N SER A 116 -24.46 17.08 2.14
CA SER A 116 -24.56 17.53 3.52
C SER A 116 -23.25 17.23 4.27
N ASP A 117 -22.83 18.15 5.13
CA ASP A 117 -21.70 17.88 6.03
C ASP A 117 -22.13 16.89 7.12
N ASP A 118 -21.53 15.71 7.10
CA ASP A 118 -21.81 14.60 8.01
C ASP A 118 -20.79 14.51 9.16
N THR A 119 -19.81 15.41 9.24
CA THR A 119 -18.66 15.34 10.17
C THR A 119 -19.08 15.08 11.61
N GLU A 120 -20.02 15.87 12.14
CA GLU A 120 -20.45 15.76 13.54
C GLU A 120 -21.13 14.42 13.82
N ALA A 121 -22.00 13.96 12.91
CA ALA A 121 -22.71 12.70 13.06
C ALA A 121 -21.75 11.50 13.01
N ILE A 122 -20.80 11.53 12.07
CA ILE A 122 -19.78 10.48 11.96
C ILE A 122 -18.90 10.46 13.20
N GLN A 123 -18.42 11.61 13.67
CA GLN A 123 -17.55 11.67 14.84
C GLN A 123 -18.26 11.18 16.12
N LYS A 124 -19.57 11.45 16.26
CA LYS A 124 -20.38 10.88 17.35
C LYS A 124 -20.45 9.35 17.28
N ALA A 125 -20.69 8.79 16.10
CA ALA A 125 -20.71 7.35 15.90
C ALA A 125 -19.35 6.71 16.23
N LEU A 126 -18.25 7.30 15.74
CA LEU A 126 -16.89 6.87 16.04
C LEU A 126 -16.59 6.91 17.55
N ASN A 127 -16.99 7.98 18.23
CA ASN A 127 -16.79 8.12 19.67
C ASN A 127 -17.59 7.07 20.46
N TYR A 128 -18.85 6.83 20.09
CA TYR A 128 -19.67 5.76 20.67
C TYR A 128 -19.03 4.38 20.48
N CYS A 129 -18.58 4.06 19.27
CA CYS A 129 -18.00 2.75 18.95
C CYS A 129 -16.64 2.56 19.65
N SER A 130 -15.86 3.63 19.79
CA SER A 130 -14.60 3.57 20.57
C SER A 130 -14.80 3.13 22.02
N LYS A 131 -16.00 3.42 22.58
CA LYS A 131 -16.39 3.05 23.94
C LYS A 131 -17.03 1.67 24.04
N SER A 132 -17.96 1.37 23.13
CA SER A 132 -18.77 0.15 23.18
C SER A 132 -18.10 -1.05 22.51
N GLY A 133 -17.17 -0.82 21.58
CA GLY A 133 -16.64 -1.86 20.68
C GLY A 133 -17.61 -2.28 19.59
N THR A 134 -18.73 -1.56 19.42
CA THR A 134 -19.76 -1.88 18.42
C THR A 134 -19.25 -1.59 17.01
N GLU A 135 -19.62 -2.45 16.05
CA GLU A 135 -19.31 -2.27 14.63
C GLU A 135 -20.15 -1.15 14.01
N ILE A 136 -19.53 -0.34 13.15
CA ILE A 136 -20.24 0.59 12.25
C ILE A 136 -20.47 -0.11 10.91
N LYS A 137 -21.72 -0.20 10.48
CA LYS A 137 -22.10 -0.65 9.14
C LYS A 137 -22.49 0.54 8.28
N LEU A 138 -21.78 0.75 7.18
CA LEU A 138 -22.14 1.74 6.19
C LEU A 138 -23.25 1.19 5.28
N LEU A 139 -24.31 1.98 5.09
CA LEU A 139 -25.41 1.60 4.21
C LEU A 139 -24.99 1.68 2.74
N ALA A 140 -25.51 0.77 1.91
CA ALA A 140 -25.16 0.66 0.51
C ALA A 140 -25.31 1.99 -0.26
N GLY A 141 -24.28 2.36 -1.03
CA GLY A 141 -24.29 3.52 -1.92
C GLY A 141 -24.15 4.89 -1.23
N LYS A 142 -24.15 4.94 0.10
CA LYS A 142 -24.02 6.18 0.88
C LYS A 142 -22.62 6.75 0.83
N LYS A 143 -22.53 8.06 0.60
CA LYS A 143 -21.27 8.79 0.51
C LYS A 143 -21.32 9.96 1.47
N TYR A 144 -20.48 9.93 2.49
CA TYR A 144 -20.53 10.86 3.61
C TYR A 144 -19.48 11.95 3.38
N LEU A 145 -19.94 13.18 3.10
CA LEU A 145 -19.07 14.34 2.99
C LEU A 145 -18.67 14.78 4.39
N THR A 146 -17.36 14.91 4.62
CA THR A 146 -16.84 15.17 5.96
C THR A 146 -15.57 15.99 5.88
N HIS A 147 -15.35 16.79 6.92
CA HIS A 147 -14.04 17.29 7.32
C HIS A 147 -13.21 16.15 7.94
N THR A 148 -12.06 16.47 8.53
CA THR A 148 -11.20 15.49 9.21
C THR A 148 -11.93 14.69 10.30
N LEU A 149 -11.82 13.36 10.22
CA LEU A 149 -12.29 12.41 11.23
C LEU A 149 -11.14 11.93 12.11
N TYR A 150 -11.36 11.91 13.42
CA TYR A 150 -10.33 11.57 14.41
C TYR A 150 -10.62 10.20 15.04
N LEU A 151 -9.68 9.25 14.90
CA LEU A 151 -9.75 7.89 15.44
C LEU A 151 -8.85 7.67 16.67
N TYR A 152 -8.64 8.74 17.42
CA TYR A 152 -7.79 8.76 18.61
C TYR A 152 -8.28 9.77 19.64
N LYS A 153 -7.87 9.57 20.89
CA LYS A 153 -8.11 10.52 21.97
C LYS A 153 -7.24 11.77 21.81
N ASP A 154 -7.90 12.92 21.71
CA ASP A 154 -7.27 14.24 21.76
C ASP A 154 -8.10 15.17 22.65
N SER A 155 -7.50 15.95 23.55
CA SER A 155 -8.26 16.79 24.48
C SER A 155 -8.94 17.99 23.81
N VAL A 156 -8.50 18.38 22.61
CA VAL A 156 -9.01 19.53 21.87
C VAL A 156 -9.79 19.07 20.65
N LYS A 157 -9.17 18.23 19.80
CA LYS A 157 -9.75 17.82 18.52
C LYS A 157 -10.83 16.74 18.67
N ASN A 158 -10.67 15.82 19.62
CA ASN A 158 -11.61 14.72 19.82
C ASN A 158 -11.74 14.29 21.29
N PRO A 159 -12.30 15.17 22.14
CA PRO A 159 -12.44 14.90 23.57
C PRO A 159 -13.40 13.74 23.87
N GLY A 160 -14.24 13.32 22.91
CA GLY A 160 -15.23 12.25 23.10
C GLY A 160 -14.71 10.83 22.91
N TYR A 161 -13.55 10.64 22.29
CA TYR A 161 -12.99 9.30 22.07
C TYR A 161 -12.52 8.67 23.39
N GLN A 162 -12.65 7.35 23.55
CA GLN A 162 -12.31 6.69 24.82
C GLN A 162 -10.83 6.33 24.95
N SER A 163 -10.22 5.79 23.90
CA SER A 163 -8.89 5.18 23.96
C SER A 163 -7.87 5.87 23.03
N ARG A 164 -6.58 5.80 23.37
CA ARG A 164 -5.51 5.97 22.36
C ARG A 164 -5.50 4.70 21.48
N PRO A 165 -5.12 4.83 20.20
CA PRO A 165 -5.91 4.54 19.00
C PRO A 165 -6.69 3.22 18.94
N GLY A 166 -7.66 3.11 18.02
CA GLY A 166 -8.18 1.82 17.52
C GLY A 166 -9.08 0.99 18.45
N ARG A 167 -10.37 1.33 18.47
CA ARG A 167 -11.48 0.41 18.79
C ARG A 167 -12.64 0.64 17.83
N VAL A 168 -12.35 0.62 16.54
CA VAL A 168 -13.38 0.89 15.53
C VAL A 168 -13.26 -0.15 14.42
N LYS A 169 -14.36 -0.85 14.20
CA LYS A 169 -14.60 -1.66 13.01
C LYS A 169 -15.64 -0.96 12.16
N ILE A 170 -15.30 -0.66 10.91
CA ILE A 170 -16.22 -0.12 9.92
C ILE A 170 -16.29 -1.11 8.76
N THR A 171 -17.49 -1.63 8.51
CA THR A 171 -17.76 -2.45 7.34
C THR A 171 -18.72 -1.72 6.42
N GLY A 172 -18.34 -1.61 5.15
CA GLY A 172 -19.23 -1.13 4.11
C GLY A 172 -19.81 -2.27 3.29
N GLN A 173 -20.39 -1.91 2.15
CA GLN A 173 -20.68 -2.86 1.10
C GLN A 173 -19.75 -2.56 -0.08
N ALA A 174 -18.98 -3.58 -0.49
CA ALA A 174 -18.04 -3.46 -1.59
C ALA A 174 -18.83 -3.33 -2.91
N GLY A 175 -18.78 -2.15 -3.50
CA GLY A 175 -18.98 -1.99 -4.93
C GLY A 175 -17.67 -2.32 -5.63
N GLY A 176 -17.69 -3.31 -6.52
CA GLY A 176 -16.49 -3.80 -7.21
C GLY A 176 -15.79 -2.71 -8.04
N ILE A 177 -14.48 -2.88 -8.24
CA ILE A 177 -13.67 -1.95 -9.03
C ILE A 177 -13.49 -2.55 -10.43
N ALA A 178 -14.13 -1.93 -11.41
CA ALA A 178 -13.69 -1.96 -12.80
C ALA A 178 -13.75 -0.52 -13.31
N THR A 179 -12.60 -0.02 -13.78
CA THR A 179 -12.46 1.14 -14.69
C THR A 179 -12.91 2.54 -14.19
N GLY A 180 -11.93 3.40 -13.86
CA GLY A 180 -12.04 4.87 -13.91
C GLY A 180 -12.91 5.54 -12.84
N ASP A 181 -12.32 6.41 -12.01
CA ASP A 181 -12.96 7.16 -10.92
C ASP A 181 -13.68 6.30 -9.84
N LEU A 182 -14.00 6.88 -8.69
CA LEU A 182 -14.96 6.31 -7.74
C LEU A 182 -16.36 6.29 -8.40
N GLU A 183 -16.53 5.42 -9.39
CA GLU A 183 -17.83 5.03 -9.95
C GLU A 183 -18.77 4.60 -8.80
N PRO A 184 -20.09 4.78 -8.95
CA PRO A 184 -21.07 5.08 -7.88
C PRO A 184 -21.31 4.00 -6.79
N GLN A 185 -20.52 2.94 -6.77
CA GLN A 185 -20.79 1.69 -6.08
C GLN A 185 -20.09 1.64 -4.72
N GLY A 186 -20.85 1.26 -3.69
CA GLY A 186 -20.35 1.10 -2.33
C GLY A 186 -20.43 2.38 -1.48
N ALA A 187 -20.17 2.20 -0.19
CA ALA A 187 -20.24 3.25 0.79
C ALA A 187 -18.85 3.83 1.09
N GLY A 188 -18.77 5.12 1.45
CA GLY A 188 -17.47 5.71 1.70
C GLY A 188 -17.47 7.12 2.25
N PHE A 189 -16.28 7.56 2.63
CA PHE A 189 -15.99 8.88 3.17
C PHE A 189 -15.40 9.78 2.09
N VAL A 190 -15.90 11.01 2.01
CA VAL A 190 -15.46 12.00 1.03
C VAL A 190 -14.99 13.24 1.77
N HIS A 191 -13.75 13.65 1.56
CA HIS A 191 -13.20 14.85 2.17
C HIS A 191 -13.72 16.10 1.47
N VAL A 192 -14.06 17.12 2.27
CA VAL A 192 -14.44 18.43 1.75
C VAL A 192 -13.32 19.01 0.87
N ASN A 193 -13.73 19.64 -0.25
CA ASN A 193 -12.78 20.29 -1.15
C ASN A 193 -12.12 21.51 -0.48
N ASN A 194 -10.90 21.79 -0.90
CA ASN A 194 -10.03 22.87 -0.43
C ASN A 194 -9.47 22.73 0.99
N GLU A 195 -9.72 21.60 1.66
CA GLU A 195 -9.10 21.29 2.95
C GLU A 195 -7.68 20.77 2.78
N THR A 196 -6.74 21.35 3.52
CA THR A 196 -5.33 20.93 3.57
C THR A 196 -5.06 19.89 4.66
N ALA A 197 -6.08 19.50 5.43
CA ALA A 197 -5.96 18.50 6.47
C ALA A 197 -5.94 17.07 5.89
N ASN A 198 -5.92 16.08 6.78
CA ASN A 198 -6.10 14.68 6.43
C ASN A 198 -7.59 14.33 6.45
N LEU A 199 -8.04 13.35 5.65
CA LEU A 199 -9.44 12.91 5.76
C LEU A 199 -9.65 12.08 7.04
N ILE A 200 -8.80 11.08 7.29
CA ILE A 200 -8.79 10.32 8.54
C ILE A 200 -7.44 10.48 9.24
N GLU A 201 -7.48 10.83 10.52
CA GLU A 201 -6.31 10.83 11.40
C GLU A 201 -6.44 9.76 12.48
N CYS A 202 -5.40 8.95 12.60
CA CYS A 202 -5.19 8.05 13.71
C CYS A 202 -3.79 8.26 14.26
N ILE A 203 -3.71 8.99 15.37
CA ILE A 203 -2.44 9.35 16.00
C ILE A 203 -2.38 8.66 17.36
N GLY A 204 -1.37 7.82 17.51
CA GLY A 204 -1.05 7.15 18.76
C GLY A 204 0.17 7.74 19.45
N PHE A 205 0.65 6.96 20.41
CA PHE A 205 1.97 7.11 21.02
C PHE A 205 2.61 5.74 20.89
N PHE A 206 3.90 5.66 20.53
CA PHE A 206 4.63 4.39 20.47
C PHE A 206 5.38 4.15 21.80
N SER A 207 5.37 2.92 22.34
CA SER A 207 6.02 2.56 23.61
C SER A 207 6.26 1.06 23.74
N ILE A 208 7.53 0.67 23.83
CA ILE A 208 7.91 -0.70 24.17
C ILE A 208 7.66 -0.98 25.67
N SER A 209 7.74 0.04 26.53
CA SER A 209 7.63 -0.13 27.98
C SER A 209 6.19 -0.19 28.50
N SER A 210 5.20 0.15 27.67
CA SER A 210 3.79 0.14 28.06
C SER A 210 2.85 -0.26 26.92
N PRO A 211 3.00 -1.46 26.33
CA PRO A 211 2.25 -1.89 25.14
C PRO A 211 0.72 -1.92 25.34
N THR A 212 0.25 -2.14 26.57
CA THR A 212 -1.19 -2.32 26.87
C THR A 212 -1.99 -1.01 26.90
N THR A 213 -1.34 0.14 27.08
CA THR A 213 -2.01 1.45 27.17
C THR A 213 -2.23 2.11 25.81
N MET A 214 -1.91 1.39 24.74
CA MET A 214 -1.65 1.96 23.42
C MET A 214 -2.82 1.81 22.45
N GLY A 215 -3.68 0.81 22.66
CA GLY A 215 -4.82 0.47 21.79
C GLY A 215 -4.39 0.16 20.36
N GLY A 216 -5.32 -0.23 19.49
CA GLY A 216 -5.03 -0.16 18.05
C GLY A 216 -5.71 -1.19 17.17
N GLN A 217 -6.94 -1.61 17.44
CA GLN A 217 -7.70 -2.35 16.43
C GLN A 217 -8.50 -1.38 15.56
N ILE A 218 -7.98 -1.10 14.37
CA ILE A 218 -8.72 -0.37 13.34
C ILE A 218 -8.98 -1.37 12.24
N ASP A 219 -10.25 -1.55 11.92
CA ASP A 219 -10.68 -2.51 10.94
C ASP A 219 -11.57 -1.79 9.92
N PHE A 220 -11.04 -1.62 8.70
CA PHE A 220 -11.79 -1.11 7.56
C PHE A 220 -11.99 -2.22 6.54
N GLU A 221 -13.23 -2.66 6.37
CA GLU A 221 -13.58 -3.64 5.34
C GLU A 221 -14.61 -3.08 4.37
N ASN A 222 -14.36 -3.22 3.07
CA ASN A 222 -15.33 -2.84 2.03
C ASN A 222 -15.69 -1.34 2.07
N VAL A 223 -14.71 -0.48 2.34
CA VAL A 223 -14.87 0.98 2.51
C VAL A 223 -14.13 1.75 1.42
N ASN A 224 -14.77 2.79 0.90
CA ASN A 224 -14.18 3.75 -0.02
C ASN A 224 -13.77 5.05 0.69
N PHE A 225 -12.64 5.62 0.28
CA PHE A 225 -12.12 6.89 0.77
C PHE A 225 -11.76 7.82 -0.39
N MET A 226 -12.23 9.06 -0.36
CA MET A 226 -11.95 10.07 -1.39
C MET A 226 -11.36 11.32 -0.76
N GLY A 227 -10.13 11.68 -1.13
CA GLY A 227 -9.56 12.99 -0.79
C GLY A 227 -10.18 14.11 -1.62
N GLY A 228 -10.22 15.32 -1.06
CA GLY A 228 -10.50 16.55 -1.78
C GLY A 228 -9.30 17.02 -2.60
N ASN A 229 -9.48 18.08 -3.39
CA ASN A 229 -8.45 18.65 -4.26
C ASN A 229 -7.20 19.23 -3.55
N LYS A 230 -7.23 19.40 -2.22
CA LYS A 230 -6.09 19.89 -1.42
C LYS A 230 -5.71 18.98 -0.24
N THR A 231 -6.36 17.83 -0.11
CA THR A 231 -6.12 16.90 1.00
C THR A 231 -4.66 16.48 1.06
N THR A 232 -4.06 16.51 2.26
CA THR A 232 -2.66 16.16 2.45
C THR A 232 -2.44 14.65 2.48
N ASN A 233 -3.22 13.93 3.29
CA ASN A 233 -3.28 12.47 3.27
C ASN A 233 -4.76 12.04 3.32
N VAL A 234 -5.16 11.07 2.49
CA VAL A 234 -6.51 10.51 2.63
C VAL A 234 -6.60 9.73 3.96
N LEU A 235 -5.63 8.86 4.23
CA LEU A 235 -5.50 8.17 5.51
C LEU A 235 -4.14 8.50 6.12
N TYR A 236 -4.14 8.91 7.39
CA TYR A 236 -2.93 9.20 8.15
C TYR A 236 -2.89 8.38 9.44
N PHE A 237 -1.95 7.44 9.47
CA PHE A 237 -1.66 6.59 10.63
C PHE A 237 -0.29 6.96 11.19
N GLU A 238 -0.24 7.38 12.44
CA GLU A 238 1.00 7.74 13.12
C GLU A 238 1.09 7.07 14.49
N SER A 239 2.28 6.54 14.81
CA SER A 239 2.63 6.03 16.15
C SER A 239 1.58 5.08 16.74
N SER A 240 0.91 4.32 15.88
CA SER A 240 -0.19 3.42 16.24
C SER A 240 0.39 2.03 16.49
N GLN A 241 0.16 1.49 17.70
CA GLN A 241 0.68 0.19 18.14
C GLN A 241 -0.48 -0.79 18.40
N GLY A 242 -1.03 -1.33 17.30
CA GLY A 242 -2.02 -2.39 17.28
C GLY A 242 -2.46 -2.68 15.84
N GLN A 243 -3.21 -3.77 15.65
CA GLN A 243 -3.63 -4.24 14.32
C GLN A 243 -4.44 -3.18 13.53
N ILE A 244 -3.78 -2.54 12.58
CA ILE A 244 -4.43 -1.80 11.50
C ILE A 244 -4.72 -2.82 10.41
N TYR A 245 -5.99 -3.16 10.24
CA TYR A 245 -6.47 -4.08 9.23
C TYR A 245 -7.31 -3.32 8.20
N MET A 246 -6.96 -3.47 6.93
CA MET A 246 -7.70 -2.91 5.82
C MET A 246 -7.94 -4.00 4.77
N SER A 247 -9.20 -4.23 4.39
CA SER A 247 -9.57 -5.23 3.39
C SER A 247 -10.59 -4.69 2.39
N ASN A 248 -10.40 -5.00 1.11
CA ASN A 248 -11.32 -4.63 0.02
C ASN A 248 -11.64 -3.12 0.03
N TYR A 249 -10.63 -2.27 0.01
CA TYR A 249 -10.78 -0.82 0.16
C TYR A 249 -10.33 -0.07 -1.09
N THR A 250 -10.88 1.13 -1.28
CA THR A 250 -10.43 2.06 -2.32
C THR A 250 -10.03 3.40 -1.71
N VAL A 251 -8.91 3.96 -2.16
CA VAL A 251 -8.44 5.31 -1.82
C VAL A 251 -8.25 6.11 -3.11
N GLN A 252 -9.05 7.16 -3.29
CA GLN A 252 -8.89 8.11 -4.38
C GLN A 252 -8.19 9.38 -3.91
N ILE A 253 -7.13 9.76 -4.61
CA ILE A 253 -6.32 10.96 -4.38
C ILE A 253 -6.66 11.99 -5.46
N ASN A 254 -7.21 13.14 -5.06
CA ASN A 254 -7.55 14.23 -5.96
C ASN A 254 -6.58 15.41 -5.89
N ASN A 255 -5.67 15.42 -4.91
CA ASN A 255 -4.60 16.42 -4.80
C ASN A 255 -3.32 15.88 -5.47
N PRO A 256 -2.78 16.52 -6.53
CA PRO A 256 -1.55 16.08 -7.20
C PRO A 256 -0.32 15.97 -6.30
N THR A 257 -0.28 16.71 -5.19
CA THR A 257 0.80 16.68 -4.20
C THR A 257 0.42 15.93 -2.91
N GLY A 258 -0.82 15.45 -2.81
CA GLY A 258 -1.35 14.74 -1.65
C GLY A 258 -1.06 13.25 -1.68
N ASN A 259 -1.11 12.61 -0.52
CA ASN A 259 -0.85 11.18 -0.38
C ASN A 259 -2.16 10.39 -0.23
N GLY A 260 -2.14 9.13 -0.63
CA GLY A 260 -3.23 8.18 -0.38
C GLY A 260 -3.22 7.76 1.09
N ILE A 261 -2.36 6.79 1.40
CA ILE A 261 -2.19 6.26 2.75
C ILE A 261 -0.80 6.62 3.23
N THR A 262 -0.72 7.28 4.37
CA THR A 262 0.54 7.58 5.05
C THR A 262 0.60 6.84 6.38
N GLU A 263 1.66 6.05 6.54
CA GLU A 263 1.94 5.28 7.75
C GLU A 263 3.30 5.73 8.31
N VAL A 264 3.26 6.26 9.54
CA VAL A 264 4.39 6.86 10.23
C VAL A 264 4.64 6.09 11.52
N THR A 265 5.71 5.30 11.58
CA THR A 265 6.08 4.53 12.80
C THR A 265 4.89 3.74 13.38
N THR A 266 4.20 2.96 12.54
CA THR A 266 3.10 2.07 12.98
C THR A 266 3.60 0.63 13.15
N TRP A 267 2.93 -0.12 14.02
CA TRP A 267 3.19 -1.53 14.29
C TRP A 267 1.95 -2.34 13.89
N GLU A 268 2.14 -3.48 13.20
CA GLU A 268 1.10 -4.46 12.83
C GLU A 268 0.08 -3.88 11.87
N THR A 269 0.52 -3.69 10.62
CA THR A 269 -0.33 -3.15 9.56
C THR A 269 -0.54 -4.18 8.46
N GLU A 270 -1.79 -4.49 8.18
CA GLU A 270 -2.22 -5.47 7.20
C GLU A 270 -3.19 -4.85 6.20
N HIS A 271 -2.82 -4.90 4.93
CA HIS A 271 -3.65 -4.44 3.82
C HIS A 271 -3.89 -5.59 2.86
N HIS A 272 -5.16 -5.83 2.54
CA HIS A 272 -5.60 -6.90 1.65
C HIS A 272 -6.53 -6.35 0.57
N ASN A 273 -6.28 -6.69 -0.70
CA ASN A 273 -7.15 -6.31 -1.83
C ASN A 273 -7.44 -4.79 -1.91
N GLY A 274 -6.39 -3.98 -1.75
CA GLY A 274 -6.50 -2.53 -1.78
C GLY A 274 -6.39 -1.96 -3.20
N LEU A 275 -7.10 -0.86 -3.46
CA LEU A 275 -6.84 0.03 -4.60
C LEU A 275 -6.56 1.45 -4.12
N ILE A 276 -5.37 1.96 -4.39
CA ILE A 276 -5.00 3.36 -4.19
C ILE A 276 -4.82 3.99 -5.58
N ARG A 277 -5.43 5.14 -5.84
CA ARG A 277 -5.39 5.76 -7.17
C ARG A 277 -5.36 7.28 -7.14
N GLY A 278 -4.45 7.87 -7.90
CA GLY A 278 -4.46 9.30 -8.25
C GLY A 278 -4.89 9.54 -9.70
N GLN A 279 -4.49 10.69 -10.25
CA GLN A 279 -4.76 11.07 -11.65
C GLN A 279 -3.48 11.48 -12.40
N ALA A 280 -2.33 10.84 -12.09
CA ALA A 280 -1.08 11.03 -12.80
C ALA A 280 -1.26 10.94 -14.31
N SER A 281 -0.53 11.79 -15.01
CA SER A 281 -0.77 12.12 -16.42
C SER A 281 0.35 11.63 -17.35
N GLY A 282 1.44 11.13 -16.79
CA GLY A 282 2.65 10.73 -17.49
C GLY A 282 3.65 11.88 -17.73
N ASN A 283 3.37 13.10 -17.29
CA ASN A 283 4.21 14.28 -17.57
C ASN A 283 5.08 14.74 -16.39
N GLY A 284 4.92 14.15 -15.21
CA GLY A 284 5.70 14.49 -14.02
C GLY A 284 5.07 15.53 -13.08
N ASN A 285 3.85 16.00 -13.37
CA ASN A 285 3.17 17.01 -12.55
C ASN A 285 2.65 16.47 -11.21
N TRP A 286 2.41 15.17 -11.09
CA TRP A 286 2.02 14.54 -9.83
C TRP A 286 3.26 14.21 -9.01
N THR A 287 3.24 14.61 -7.74
CA THR A 287 4.34 14.39 -6.77
C THR A 287 3.86 13.73 -5.48
N GLY A 288 2.55 13.61 -5.30
CA GLY A 288 1.91 12.89 -4.20
C GLY A 288 2.21 11.39 -4.22
N ILE A 289 2.17 10.76 -3.05
CA ILE A 289 2.56 9.36 -2.85
C ILE A 289 1.31 8.50 -2.62
N GLY A 290 1.15 7.41 -3.37
CA GLY A 290 0.04 6.47 -3.15
C GLY A 290 0.08 5.82 -1.77
N LEU A 291 1.13 5.01 -1.52
CA LEU A 291 1.40 4.38 -0.23
C LEU A 291 2.73 4.92 0.33
N ASN A 292 2.66 5.56 1.49
CA ASN A 292 3.70 6.40 2.02
C ASN A 292 4.15 5.94 3.42
N ILE A 293 5.21 5.15 3.47
CA ILE A 293 5.74 4.56 4.71
C ILE A 293 6.96 5.36 5.16
N LYS A 294 6.95 5.91 6.37
CA LYS A 294 8.10 6.65 6.93
C LYS A 294 8.31 6.41 8.41
N SER A 295 9.51 6.78 8.85
CA SER A 295 9.79 7.08 10.25
C SER A 295 9.55 8.56 10.58
N ASN A 296 9.24 8.84 11.83
CA ASN A 296 9.24 10.16 12.45
C ASN A 296 10.28 10.25 13.60
N GLU A 297 11.33 9.43 13.57
CA GLU A 297 12.35 9.32 14.63
C GLU A 297 11.85 8.82 15.98
N SER A 298 10.54 8.57 16.13
CA SER A 298 10.00 8.05 17.39
C SER A 298 10.69 6.73 17.76
N PRO A 299 10.93 6.46 19.06
CA PRO A 299 11.56 5.22 19.52
C PRO A 299 10.63 4.04 19.25
N GLY A 300 10.58 3.57 18.01
CA GLY A 300 9.65 2.56 17.57
C GLY A 300 9.95 2.13 16.15
N GLN A 301 10.10 0.83 15.98
CA GLN A 301 10.41 0.26 14.70
C GLN A 301 9.12 0.20 13.87
N THR A 302 9.21 0.48 12.58
CA THR A 302 8.11 0.19 11.65
C THR A 302 8.13 -1.32 11.39
N ASN A 303 7.49 -2.09 12.27
CA ASN A 303 7.60 -3.54 12.31
C ASN A 303 6.34 -4.24 11.80
N MET A 304 6.56 -5.29 10.99
CA MET A 304 5.57 -6.25 10.50
C MET A 304 4.44 -5.61 9.72
N LYS A 305 4.71 -5.35 8.43
CA LYS A 305 3.69 -4.86 7.50
C LYS A 305 3.47 -5.84 6.37
N ILE A 306 2.21 -6.13 6.10
CA ILE A 306 1.80 -7.04 5.04
C ILE A 306 0.89 -6.27 4.09
N TYR A 307 1.26 -6.28 2.82
CA TYR A 307 0.49 -5.70 1.73
C TYR A 307 0.22 -6.79 0.71
N SER A 308 -0.96 -7.40 0.78
CA SER A 308 -1.39 -8.49 -0.09
C SER A 308 -2.38 -7.98 -1.13
N ASN A 309 -2.06 -8.14 -2.41
CA ASN A 309 -2.89 -7.68 -3.53
C ASN A 309 -3.28 -6.19 -3.42
N VAL A 310 -2.35 -5.36 -2.95
CA VAL A 310 -2.53 -3.89 -2.88
C VAL A 310 -2.04 -3.28 -4.17
N ASN A 311 -2.96 -2.61 -4.86
CA ASN A 311 -2.70 -1.95 -6.13
C ASN A 311 -2.58 -0.44 -5.95
N VAL A 312 -1.61 0.18 -6.60
CA VAL A 312 -1.40 1.63 -6.60
C VAL A 312 -1.26 2.15 -8.02
N TYR A 313 -2.19 3.01 -8.46
CA TYR A 313 -2.24 3.49 -9.84
C TYR A 313 -2.19 5.01 -9.94
N LYS A 314 -1.51 5.51 -10.97
CA LYS A 314 -1.59 6.91 -11.40
C LYS A 314 -1.30 7.91 -10.27
N CYS A 315 -0.23 7.69 -9.52
CA CYS A 315 0.23 8.60 -8.47
C CYS A 315 1.50 9.35 -8.91
N GLY A 316 1.98 10.31 -8.13
CA GLY A 316 3.33 10.84 -8.32
C GLY A 316 4.35 9.73 -8.08
N TYR A 317 4.46 9.30 -6.84
CA TYR A 317 5.13 8.06 -6.46
C TYR A 317 4.07 7.01 -6.16
N GLY A 318 4.25 5.78 -6.63
CA GLY A 318 3.35 4.68 -6.25
C GLY A 318 3.49 4.35 -4.77
N ILE A 319 4.64 3.77 -4.42
CA ILE A 319 5.02 3.39 -3.06
C ILE A 319 6.33 4.10 -2.72
N ARG A 320 6.39 4.76 -1.56
CA ARG A 320 7.64 5.35 -1.06
C ARG A 320 7.87 4.97 0.39
N ILE A 321 9.05 4.46 0.67
CA ILE A 321 9.41 3.84 1.95
C ILE A 321 10.75 4.39 2.41
N GLY A 322 10.79 5.01 3.59
CA GLY A 322 12.05 5.40 4.20
C GLY A 322 11.97 6.57 5.16
N ARG A 323 13.08 6.84 5.84
CA ARG A 323 13.27 7.92 6.82
C ARG A 323 13.09 9.31 6.23
N ARG A 324 13.56 9.52 5.00
CA ARG A 324 13.56 10.79 4.25
C ARG A 324 14.28 11.93 4.98
N ASN A 325 13.60 12.57 5.93
CA ASN A 325 14.13 13.69 6.72
C ASN A 325 14.55 13.24 8.13
N ALA A 326 14.16 12.04 8.56
CA ALA A 326 14.51 11.50 9.85
C ALA A 326 15.98 11.04 9.89
N SER A 327 16.70 11.41 10.94
CA SER A 327 18.08 11.01 11.21
C SER A 327 18.19 9.56 11.67
N VAL A 328 17.13 9.01 12.27
CA VAL A 328 17.06 7.64 12.81
C VAL A 328 15.74 6.96 12.44
N GLY A 329 15.69 5.63 12.54
CA GLY A 329 14.49 4.83 12.30
C GLY A 329 14.71 3.69 11.31
N THR A 330 14.44 2.47 11.75
CA THR A 330 14.49 1.27 10.91
C THR A 330 13.09 0.90 10.42
N ILE A 331 13.00 0.54 9.15
CA ILE A 331 11.75 0.15 8.51
C ILE A 331 11.87 -1.29 7.99
N GLY A 332 11.07 -2.18 8.57
CA GLY A 332 11.07 -3.61 8.27
C GLY A 332 10.78 -4.46 9.51
N PRO A 333 10.29 -5.69 9.36
CA PRO A 333 10.08 -6.39 8.08
C PRO A 333 8.84 -5.88 7.33
N LEU A 334 9.00 -5.71 6.01
CA LEU A 334 7.92 -5.37 5.07
C LEU A 334 7.70 -6.53 4.10
N ASN A 335 6.45 -6.93 3.88
CA ASN A 335 6.11 -8.00 2.95
C ASN A 335 5.02 -7.55 1.97
N PHE A 336 5.38 -7.46 0.69
CA PHE A 336 4.47 -7.21 -0.43
C PHE A 336 4.22 -8.50 -1.19
N ILE A 337 2.96 -8.88 -1.34
CA ILE A 337 2.56 -10.14 -1.97
C ILE A 337 1.55 -9.83 -3.09
N GLY A 338 1.97 -10.00 -4.34
CA GLY A 338 1.16 -9.65 -5.51
C GLY A 338 0.90 -8.15 -5.62
N GLY A 339 -0.24 -7.78 -6.21
CA GLY A 339 -0.61 -6.41 -6.49
C GLY A 339 0.19 -5.77 -7.65
N GLN A 340 -0.23 -4.58 -8.04
CA GLN A 340 0.34 -3.82 -9.15
C GLN A 340 0.58 -2.36 -8.76
N VAL A 341 1.75 -1.84 -9.09
CA VAL A 341 2.07 -0.41 -8.98
C VAL A 341 2.31 0.14 -10.36
N SER A 342 1.54 1.15 -10.77
CA SER A 342 1.52 1.52 -12.19
C SER A 342 1.20 2.97 -12.52
N LEU A 343 1.73 3.42 -13.66
CA LEU A 343 1.50 4.73 -14.28
C LEU A 343 1.91 5.90 -13.36
N SER A 344 2.99 5.71 -12.59
CA SER A 344 3.53 6.78 -11.75
C SER A 344 4.18 7.90 -12.58
N ASP A 345 3.92 9.16 -12.23
CA ASP A 345 4.59 10.34 -12.80
C ASP A 345 6.07 10.43 -12.38
N GLN A 346 6.44 9.75 -11.30
CA GLN A 346 7.80 9.60 -10.80
C GLN A 346 8.18 8.12 -10.82
N HIS A 347 8.49 7.52 -9.66
CA HIS A 347 8.81 6.11 -9.52
C HIS A 347 7.60 5.27 -9.09
N ASN A 348 7.50 4.02 -9.55
CA ASN A 348 6.50 3.11 -9.00
C ASN A 348 6.83 2.79 -7.53
N MET A 349 8.05 2.35 -7.22
CA MET A 349 8.52 2.15 -5.85
C MET A 349 9.85 2.87 -5.61
N TRP A 350 9.92 3.64 -4.53
CA TRP A 350 11.16 4.25 -4.06
C TRP A 350 11.45 3.81 -2.62
N LEU A 351 12.57 3.12 -2.45
CA LEU A 351 13.15 2.79 -1.15
C LEU A 351 14.22 3.82 -0.81
N ASP A 352 13.94 4.74 0.12
CA ASP A 352 14.92 5.67 0.67
C ASP A 352 15.75 4.99 1.79
N GLY A 353 16.56 5.79 2.51
CA GLY A 353 17.26 5.41 3.75
C GLY A 353 16.35 4.81 4.84
N GLY A 354 16.90 3.88 5.63
CA GLY A 354 16.29 3.23 6.80
C GLY A 354 15.56 1.91 6.52
N VAL A 355 15.38 1.55 5.24
CA VAL A 355 14.74 0.27 4.86
C VAL A 355 15.75 -0.86 5.02
N TYR A 356 15.60 -1.69 6.05
CA TYR A 356 16.54 -2.77 6.33
C TYR A 356 16.01 -4.16 5.94
N ASN A 357 14.70 -4.37 5.86
CA ASN A 357 14.13 -5.67 5.47
C ASN A 357 12.83 -5.49 4.69
N LEU A 358 12.86 -5.89 3.41
CA LEU A 358 11.71 -5.87 2.51
C LEU A 358 11.72 -7.12 1.63
N VAL A 359 10.56 -7.77 1.52
CA VAL A 359 10.31 -8.82 0.53
C VAL A 359 9.13 -8.39 -0.33
N SER A 360 9.30 -8.41 -1.65
CA SER A 360 8.25 -8.20 -2.65
C SER A 360 8.16 -9.42 -3.56
N THR A 361 7.07 -10.17 -3.45
CA THR A 361 6.85 -11.41 -4.21
C THR A 361 5.70 -11.24 -5.18
N GLY A 362 5.93 -11.49 -6.47
CA GLY A 362 4.87 -11.49 -7.49
C GLY A 362 4.26 -10.13 -7.81
N GLN A 363 4.81 -9.04 -7.27
CA GLN A 363 4.35 -7.68 -7.53
C GLN A 363 4.66 -7.25 -8.96
N GLN A 364 3.72 -6.54 -9.57
CA GLN A 364 3.87 -5.98 -10.92
C GLN A 364 4.20 -4.49 -10.85
N PHE A 365 5.18 -4.05 -11.64
CA PHE A 365 5.55 -2.66 -11.79
C PHE A 365 5.41 -2.24 -13.24
N GLU A 366 4.50 -1.30 -13.53
CA GLU A 366 4.16 -0.93 -14.89
C GLU A 366 4.21 0.58 -15.14
N GLY A 367 4.86 1.02 -16.22
CA GLY A 367 4.50 2.31 -16.82
C GLY A 367 4.92 3.57 -16.07
N SER A 368 5.90 3.49 -15.16
CA SER A 368 6.45 4.69 -14.50
C SER A 368 7.19 5.59 -15.49
N ARG A 369 7.05 6.90 -15.34
CA ARG A 369 7.81 7.89 -16.11
C ARG A 369 9.31 7.79 -15.83
N LEU A 370 9.69 7.64 -14.56
CA LEU A 370 11.06 7.36 -14.12
C LEU A 370 11.21 5.86 -13.81
N CYS A 371 12.17 5.47 -12.97
CA CYS A 371 12.37 4.06 -12.57
C CYS A 371 11.12 3.40 -12.03
N ALA A 372 10.91 2.12 -12.38
CA ALA A 372 9.91 1.31 -11.72
C ALA A 372 10.31 1.05 -10.26
N VAL A 373 11.59 0.74 -10.00
CA VAL A 373 12.13 0.62 -8.66
C VAL A 373 13.38 1.48 -8.55
N LEU A 374 13.38 2.42 -7.59
CA LEU A 374 14.56 3.16 -7.16
C LEU A 374 14.94 2.71 -5.75
N ILE A 375 16.18 2.30 -5.56
CA ILE A 375 16.75 1.95 -4.26
C ILE A 375 17.87 2.94 -3.96
N ASP A 376 17.68 3.70 -2.89
CA ASP A 376 18.62 4.69 -2.38
C ASP A 376 18.93 4.43 -0.89
N SER A 377 20.01 5.03 -0.42
CA SER A 377 20.44 4.99 0.98
C SER A 377 20.64 6.40 1.51
N ASP A 378 20.61 6.56 2.84
CA ASP A 378 21.10 7.78 3.49
C ASP A 378 22.58 7.66 3.92
N GLY A 379 23.29 6.64 3.44
CA GLY A 379 24.71 6.42 3.66
C GLY A 379 25.01 5.63 4.93
N ALA A 380 25.94 6.15 5.74
CA ALA A 380 26.57 5.41 6.85
C ALA A 380 25.62 5.03 8.01
N ASN A 381 24.39 5.54 8.02
CA ASN A 381 23.43 5.30 9.10
C ASN A 381 22.52 4.10 8.85
N ASP A 382 22.59 3.50 7.67
CA ASP A 382 21.78 2.33 7.33
C ASP A 382 22.36 1.04 7.91
N LEU A 383 21.49 0.25 8.54
CA LEU A 383 21.81 -1.14 8.89
C LEU A 383 22.01 -1.96 7.60
N PRO A 384 22.78 -3.08 7.68
CA PRO A 384 22.80 -4.06 6.60
C PRO A 384 21.38 -4.44 6.20
N ARG A 385 21.09 -4.35 4.89
CA ARG A 385 19.73 -4.53 4.38
C ARG A 385 19.55 -5.92 3.79
N ASN A 386 18.31 -6.37 3.79
CA ASN A 386 17.83 -7.57 3.14
C ASN A 386 16.62 -7.17 2.30
N ILE A 387 16.87 -6.71 1.08
CA ILE A 387 15.83 -6.24 0.14
C ILE A 387 15.71 -7.27 -0.97
N LYS A 388 14.56 -7.95 -1.06
CA LYS A 388 14.35 -9.04 -2.00
C LYS A 388 13.12 -8.82 -2.87
N PHE A 389 13.30 -8.93 -4.17
CA PHE A 389 12.24 -8.97 -5.18
C PHE A 389 12.24 -10.36 -5.83
N THR A 390 11.12 -11.08 -5.74
CA THR A 390 10.96 -12.45 -6.23
C THR A 390 9.79 -12.54 -7.20
N ASN A 391 10.00 -13.16 -8.36
CA ASN A 391 8.95 -13.38 -9.36
C ASN A 391 8.22 -12.08 -9.77
N THR A 392 8.91 -10.94 -9.72
CA THR A 392 8.32 -9.63 -10.04
C THR A 392 8.26 -9.41 -11.55
N TYR A 393 7.27 -8.64 -11.99
CA TYR A 393 7.08 -8.31 -13.39
C TYR A 393 7.31 -6.81 -13.62
N PHE A 394 8.23 -6.47 -14.52
CA PHE A 394 8.56 -5.11 -14.89
C PHE A 394 8.16 -4.84 -16.35
N THR A 395 7.34 -3.81 -16.58
CA THR A 395 6.95 -3.39 -17.93
C THR A 395 6.82 -1.89 -18.10
N GLY A 396 7.31 -1.34 -19.21
CA GLY A 396 7.18 0.08 -19.54
C GLY A 396 7.63 1.12 -18.50
N GLY A 397 8.50 0.78 -17.53
CA GLY A 397 9.14 1.76 -16.63
C GLY A 397 10.35 2.44 -17.29
N GLY A 398 10.71 3.64 -16.79
CA GLY A 398 11.85 4.43 -17.28
C GLY A 398 11.57 5.20 -18.58
N ARG A 399 10.33 5.67 -18.79
CA ARG A 399 9.85 6.22 -20.08
C ARG A 399 10.44 7.57 -20.49
N ILE A 400 11.08 8.32 -19.59
CA ILE A 400 11.59 9.67 -19.90
C ILE A 400 12.70 9.69 -20.97
N GLU A 401 13.36 8.55 -21.25
CA GLU A 401 14.40 8.37 -22.28
C GLU A 401 15.41 9.54 -22.42
N ASP A 402 15.80 10.16 -21.30
CA ASP A 402 16.71 11.33 -21.27
C ASP A 402 18.19 10.94 -21.09
N GLY A 403 18.49 9.65 -21.13
CA GLY A 403 19.83 9.10 -20.91
C GLY A 403 20.31 9.10 -19.45
N SER A 404 19.49 9.60 -18.52
CA SER A 404 19.78 9.52 -17.09
C SER A 404 19.59 8.09 -16.56
N ASN A 405 20.07 7.84 -15.35
CA ASN A 405 19.80 6.57 -14.67
C ASN A 405 18.31 6.39 -14.33
N ASP A 406 17.51 7.47 -14.33
CA ASP A 406 16.07 7.41 -14.10
C ASP A 406 15.29 6.82 -15.29
N SER A 407 15.96 6.60 -16.43
CA SER A 407 15.42 5.92 -17.61
C SER A 407 15.49 4.38 -17.55
N TYR A 408 16.02 3.82 -16.47
CA TYR A 408 16.08 2.36 -16.26
C TYR A 408 14.83 1.87 -15.54
N ALA A 409 14.43 0.61 -15.77
CA ALA A 409 13.37 -0.01 -14.99
C ALA A 409 13.74 -0.09 -13.51
N VAL A 410 15.00 -0.45 -13.22
CA VAL A 410 15.51 -0.58 -11.86
C VAL A 410 16.79 0.23 -11.72
N HIS A 411 16.85 1.07 -10.70
CA HIS A 411 18.05 1.81 -10.34
C HIS A 411 18.43 1.52 -8.88
N VAL A 412 19.59 0.88 -8.70
CA VAL A 412 20.20 0.67 -7.38
C VAL A 412 21.30 1.71 -7.19
N LYS A 413 20.94 2.87 -6.63
CA LYS A 413 21.86 3.98 -6.40
C LYS A 413 22.78 3.72 -5.21
N ASP A 414 22.26 3.04 -4.21
CA ASP A 414 22.96 2.45 -3.06
C ASP A 414 22.13 1.26 -2.58
N GLY A 415 22.79 0.17 -2.22
CA GLY A 415 22.09 -1.04 -1.81
C GLY A 415 23.03 -2.09 -1.27
N VAL A 416 22.97 -2.34 0.03
CA VAL A 416 23.60 -3.50 0.68
C VAL A 416 22.60 -4.65 0.70
N GLY A 417 22.94 -5.83 0.19
CA GLY A 417 22.09 -7.03 0.30
C GLY A 417 20.79 -6.95 -0.49
N VAL A 418 20.84 -6.40 -1.70
CA VAL A 418 19.69 -6.36 -2.63
C VAL A 418 19.69 -7.62 -3.50
N GLU A 419 18.56 -8.31 -3.60
CA GLU A 419 18.36 -9.49 -4.43
C GLU A 419 17.15 -9.33 -5.36
N PHE A 420 17.35 -9.61 -6.65
CA PHE A 420 16.30 -9.84 -7.63
C PHE A 420 16.36 -11.30 -8.08
N ASP A 421 15.34 -12.09 -7.76
CA ASP A 421 15.26 -13.50 -8.14
C ASP A 421 14.07 -13.77 -9.05
N SER A 422 14.36 -14.31 -10.23
CA SER A 422 13.38 -14.63 -11.28
C SER A 422 12.52 -13.42 -11.72
N PRO A 423 13.06 -12.19 -11.86
CA PRO A 423 12.29 -11.08 -12.39
C PRO A 423 12.00 -11.29 -13.88
N LEU A 424 10.81 -10.89 -14.32
CA LEU A 424 10.43 -10.84 -15.73
C LEU A 424 10.47 -9.40 -16.23
N PHE A 425 11.32 -9.11 -17.21
CA PHE A 425 11.46 -7.82 -17.87
C PHE A 425 10.83 -7.87 -19.26
N ASN A 426 9.83 -7.02 -19.51
CA ASN A 426 9.08 -7.00 -20.77
C ASN A 426 8.76 -5.57 -21.22
N ASN A 427 8.98 -5.23 -22.49
CA ASN A 427 8.67 -3.92 -23.07
C ASN A 427 9.21 -2.73 -22.26
N LEU A 428 10.51 -2.73 -21.95
CA LEU A 428 11.19 -1.67 -21.20
C LEU A 428 12.17 -0.91 -22.09
N GLY A 429 12.44 0.36 -21.78
CA GLY A 429 13.53 1.11 -22.42
C GLY A 429 14.90 0.52 -22.04
N ASN A 430 15.26 0.64 -20.76
CA ASN A 430 16.44 0.02 -20.16
C ASN A 430 16.07 -0.90 -19.00
N GLY A 431 16.94 -1.87 -18.69
CA GLY A 431 16.72 -2.85 -17.62
C GLY A 431 17.14 -2.33 -16.25
N ILE A 432 18.31 -2.75 -15.78
CA ILE A 432 18.85 -2.48 -14.45
C ILE A 432 20.12 -1.60 -14.58
N VAL A 433 20.23 -0.59 -13.73
CA VAL A 433 21.47 0.16 -13.50
C VAL A 433 21.82 0.18 -12.02
N PHE A 434 23.11 0.08 -11.68
CA PHE A 434 23.56 0.15 -10.30
C PHE A 434 24.86 0.94 -10.11
N ASN A 435 25.02 1.55 -8.94
CA ASN A 435 26.23 2.24 -8.53
C ASN A 435 27.23 1.24 -7.91
N LYS A 436 28.31 0.92 -8.60
CA LYS A 436 29.28 -0.06 -8.10
C LYS A 436 30.16 0.44 -6.95
N ALA A 437 30.14 1.75 -6.67
CA ALA A 437 30.83 2.34 -5.52
C ALA A 437 30.04 2.20 -4.20
N ALA A 438 28.71 2.16 -4.29
CA ALA A 438 27.81 2.19 -3.13
C ALA A 438 27.04 0.88 -2.93
N THR A 439 26.72 0.17 -4.01
CA THR A 439 26.01 -1.11 -3.95
C THR A 439 26.92 -2.21 -3.43
N GLN A 440 26.51 -2.98 -2.42
CA GLN A 440 27.26 -4.12 -1.90
C GLN A 440 26.39 -5.40 -1.89
N GLY A 441 26.92 -6.52 -2.39
CA GLY A 441 26.18 -7.79 -2.27
C GLY A 441 24.96 -7.89 -3.20
N LEU A 442 24.89 -7.15 -4.30
CA LEU A 442 23.79 -7.25 -5.27
C LEU A 442 23.75 -8.65 -5.91
N VAL A 443 22.58 -9.26 -5.88
CA VAL A 443 22.30 -10.54 -6.53
C VAL A 443 21.19 -10.36 -7.56
N ILE A 444 21.48 -10.70 -8.81
CA ILE A 444 20.49 -10.78 -9.89
C ILE A 444 20.49 -12.24 -10.37
N ARG A 445 19.42 -12.97 -10.08
CA ARG A 445 19.30 -14.39 -10.38
C ARG A 445 18.13 -14.67 -11.30
N ARG A 446 18.37 -15.49 -12.31
CA ARG A 446 17.37 -15.99 -13.28
C ARG A 446 16.50 -14.88 -13.91
N PRO A 447 17.04 -13.70 -14.26
CA PRO A 447 16.20 -12.70 -14.91
C PRO A 447 15.73 -13.24 -16.27
N VAL A 448 14.44 -13.13 -16.53
CA VAL A 448 13.86 -13.44 -17.84
C VAL A 448 13.65 -12.14 -18.59
N VAL A 449 14.34 -11.99 -19.71
CA VAL A 449 14.27 -10.80 -20.55
C VAL A 449 13.52 -11.16 -21.82
N ARG A 450 12.31 -10.60 -21.97
CA ARG A 450 11.53 -10.72 -23.20
C ARG A 450 11.89 -9.61 -24.16
N THR A 451 11.64 -8.35 -23.80
CA THR A 451 11.88 -7.22 -24.71
C THR A 451 12.56 -6.09 -23.95
N VAL A 452 13.78 -5.73 -24.36
CA VAL A 452 14.48 -4.51 -23.93
C VAL A 452 14.71 -3.66 -25.18
N ARG A 453 14.06 -2.49 -25.16
CA ARG A 453 13.60 -1.56 -26.20
C ARG A 453 12.29 -1.97 -26.87
N THR A 454 11.36 -1.07 -27.19
CA THR A 454 11.53 0.35 -27.51
C THR A 454 10.59 1.20 -26.66
N TYR A 455 11.06 2.34 -26.11
CA TYR A 455 10.17 3.44 -25.75
C TYR A 455 10.54 4.78 -26.43
N GLY A 456 11.01 4.69 -27.68
CA GLY A 456 11.45 5.81 -28.52
C GLY A 456 12.62 5.43 -29.46
N ALA A 457 13.41 4.41 -29.06
CA ALA A 457 14.49 3.74 -29.82
C ALA A 457 15.77 4.61 -29.96
N THR A 458 16.98 4.12 -30.31
CA THR A 458 17.39 2.96 -31.12
C THR A 458 18.18 1.86 -30.41
N THR A 459 18.64 2.03 -29.16
CA THR A 459 19.44 0.98 -28.49
C THR A 459 19.19 0.94 -26.98
N GLY A 460 18.54 -0.12 -26.49
CA GLY A 460 18.30 -0.34 -25.06
C GLY A 460 19.41 -1.17 -24.40
N THR A 461 19.75 -0.83 -23.15
CA THR A 461 20.72 -1.55 -22.32
C THR A 461 20.01 -2.35 -21.25
N PHE A 462 20.28 -3.65 -21.17
CA PHE A 462 19.69 -4.49 -20.12
C PHE A 462 20.38 -4.29 -18.77
N ILE A 463 21.70 -4.47 -18.65
CA ILE A 463 22.42 -4.20 -17.39
C ILE A 463 23.54 -3.20 -17.61
N ASN A 464 23.53 -2.14 -16.81
CA ASN A 464 24.61 -1.15 -16.75
C ASN A 464 25.09 -0.90 -15.31
N ALA A 465 26.28 -0.31 -15.17
CA ALA A 465 26.80 0.15 -13.90
C ALA A 465 27.58 1.47 -14.04
N TYR A 466 27.63 2.25 -12.97
CA TYR A 466 28.42 3.48 -12.88
C TYR A 466 29.16 3.54 -11.53
N GLY A 467 30.02 4.55 -11.34
CA GLY A 467 30.85 4.71 -10.13
C GLY A 467 32.19 3.97 -10.23
N ASN A 468 32.89 3.79 -9.12
CA ASN A 468 34.17 3.08 -9.03
C ASN A 468 34.00 1.68 -8.41
N ASN A 469 34.79 0.70 -8.85
CA ASN A 469 34.73 -0.64 -8.27
C ASN A 469 35.29 -0.64 -6.84
N VAL A 470 34.60 -1.33 -5.93
CA VAL A 470 35.07 -1.57 -4.57
C VAL A 470 35.62 -2.99 -4.49
N ALA A 471 36.91 -3.13 -4.12
CA ALA A 471 37.59 -4.43 -4.18
C ALA A 471 36.91 -5.50 -3.31
N SER A 472 36.47 -5.15 -2.11
CA SER A 472 35.80 -6.05 -1.16
C SER A 472 34.37 -6.43 -1.54
N ASN A 473 33.81 -5.84 -2.59
CA ASN A 473 32.42 -6.01 -2.94
C ASN A 473 32.18 -7.30 -3.74
N ARG A 474 31.08 -8.00 -3.46
CA ARG A 474 30.68 -9.19 -4.22
C ARG A 474 29.35 -8.95 -4.90
N LEU A 475 29.34 -8.97 -6.23
CA LEU A 475 28.13 -8.82 -7.04
C LEU A 475 27.92 -10.08 -7.86
N THR A 476 26.67 -10.45 -8.09
CA THR A 476 26.31 -11.74 -8.69
C THR A 476 25.26 -11.56 -9.78
N LEU A 477 25.53 -12.10 -10.97
CA LEU A 477 24.57 -12.29 -12.05
C LEU A 477 24.50 -13.79 -12.41
N GLU A 478 23.36 -14.41 -12.10
CA GLU A 478 23.13 -15.85 -12.27
C GLU A 478 22.03 -16.11 -13.29
N ASP A 479 22.33 -17.01 -14.23
CA ASP A 479 21.43 -17.60 -15.23
C ASP A 479 20.44 -16.66 -15.92
N PRO A 480 20.91 -15.55 -16.52
CA PRO A 480 20.02 -14.68 -17.29
C PRO A 480 19.49 -15.42 -18.51
N LEU A 481 18.17 -15.36 -18.71
CA LEU A 481 17.48 -15.91 -19.86
C LEU A 481 17.05 -14.77 -20.79
N PHE A 482 17.64 -14.72 -21.98
CA PHE A 482 17.30 -13.75 -23.00
C PHE A 482 16.44 -14.39 -24.09
N ASN A 483 15.13 -14.17 -24.03
CA ASN A 483 14.19 -14.65 -25.05
C ASN A 483 14.17 -13.75 -26.29
N GLN A 484 14.57 -12.48 -26.16
CA GLN A 484 14.91 -11.61 -27.31
C GLN A 484 16.16 -10.78 -26.98
N ALA A 485 16.84 -10.30 -28.01
CA ALA A 485 18.14 -9.64 -27.90
C ALA A 485 18.01 -8.14 -27.58
N PRO A 486 18.36 -7.68 -26.35
CA PRO A 486 18.70 -6.27 -26.14
C PRO A 486 19.84 -5.83 -27.07
N SER A 487 19.96 -4.53 -27.32
CA SER A 487 21.12 -3.99 -28.05
C SER A 487 22.40 -4.18 -27.26
N VAL A 488 22.33 -4.02 -25.93
CA VAL A 488 23.43 -4.28 -25.02
C VAL A 488 22.91 -5.13 -23.87
N TYR A 489 23.42 -6.36 -23.76
CA TYR A 489 23.03 -7.28 -22.70
C TYR A 489 23.59 -6.83 -21.34
N VAL A 490 24.90 -6.62 -21.29
CA VAL A 490 25.63 -6.16 -20.11
C VAL A 490 26.74 -5.23 -20.61
N THR A 491 26.85 -4.02 -20.06
CA THR A 491 27.92 -3.08 -20.45
C THR A 491 29.27 -3.51 -19.88
N ASP A 492 30.37 -3.02 -20.46
CA ASP A 492 31.73 -3.25 -19.91
C ASP A 492 31.85 -2.77 -18.47
N ALA A 493 31.16 -1.67 -18.12
CA ALA A 493 31.16 -1.15 -16.76
C ALA A 493 30.50 -2.13 -15.78
N ALA A 494 29.36 -2.72 -16.14
CA ALA A 494 28.68 -3.73 -15.33
C ALA A 494 29.45 -5.05 -15.29
N LEU A 495 29.96 -5.49 -16.44
CA LEU A 495 30.82 -6.66 -16.56
C LEU A 495 32.02 -6.56 -15.62
N SER A 496 32.66 -5.38 -15.58
CA SER A 496 33.75 -5.12 -14.64
C SER A 496 33.29 -5.27 -13.19
N ALA A 497 32.09 -4.83 -12.84
CA ALA A 497 31.61 -4.88 -11.46
C ALA A 497 31.36 -6.34 -10.99
N PHE A 498 30.90 -7.22 -11.88
CA PHE A 498 30.71 -8.65 -11.55
C PHE A 498 32.01 -9.46 -11.56
N LEU A 499 33.00 -9.07 -12.37
CA LEU A 499 34.19 -9.88 -12.62
C LEU A 499 35.47 -9.36 -11.97
N THR A 500 35.56 -8.07 -11.62
CA THR A 500 36.85 -7.47 -11.25
C THR A 500 37.07 -7.29 -9.75
N THR A 501 36.11 -7.65 -8.91
CA THR A 501 36.24 -7.48 -7.47
C THR A 501 37.05 -8.61 -6.85
N SER A 502 37.84 -8.30 -5.82
CA SER A 502 38.73 -9.26 -5.16
C SER A 502 37.99 -10.28 -4.30
N ALA A 503 36.71 -10.04 -3.99
CA ALA A 503 35.84 -10.93 -3.22
C ALA A 503 35.28 -12.11 -4.03
N GLY A 504 35.48 -12.16 -5.36
CA GLY A 504 34.96 -13.20 -6.24
C GLY A 504 33.47 -13.04 -6.55
N GLY A 505 33.15 -12.54 -7.74
CA GLY A 505 31.78 -12.52 -8.27
C GLY A 505 31.45 -13.76 -9.10
N ARG A 506 30.18 -13.93 -9.43
CA ARG A 506 29.69 -14.98 -10.34
C ARG A 506 28.96 -14.32 -11.49
N LEU A 507 29.35 -14.70 -12.71
CA LEU A 507 28.70 -14.27 -13.95
C LEU A 507 28.30 -15.51 -14.76
N SER A 508 27.02 -15.60 -15.10
CA SER A 508 26.49 -16.56 -16.07
C SER A 508 26.23 -15.83 -17.39
N VAL A 509 26.94 -16.20 -18.46
CA VAL A 509 26.74 -15.64 -19.81
C VAL A 509 25.99 -16.65 -20.69
N GLY A 510 24.86 -16.22 -21.23
CA GLY A 510 24.24 -16.84 -22.40
C GLY A 510 24.48 -15.94 -23.60
N ASN A 511 25.64 -16.07 -24.25
CA ASN A 511 25.97 -15.29 -25.44
C ASN A 511 26.56 -16.23 -26.48
N ASN A 512 25.89 -16.40 -27.62
CA ASN A 512 26.36 -17.18 -28.77
C ASN A 512 27.59 -16.51 -29.47
N ALA A 513 28.35 -15.68 -28.75
CA ALA A 513 29.55 -15.03 -29.23
C ALA A 513 30.75 -15.98 -29.11
N SER A 514 31.55 -16.04 -30.18
CA SER A 514 32.78 -16.83 -30.23
C SER A 514 33.91 -16.28 -29.34
N VAL A 515 33.77 -15.03 -28.87
CA VAL A 515 34.71 -14.37 -27.96
C VAL A 515 33.96 -13.90 -26.73
N VAL A 516 34.39 -14.34 -25.55
CA VAL A 516 33.88 -13.84 -24.27
C VAL A 516 34.94 -12.92 -23.67
N SER A 517 34.62 -11.63 -23.59
CA SER A 517 35.43 -10.69 -22.83
C SER A 517 35.10 -10.83 -21.34
N CYS A 518 36.13 -11.04 -20.50
CA CYS A 518 35.98 -11.05 -19.05
C CYS A 518 37.12 -10.22 -18.43
N GLY A 519 37.00 -8.89 -18.42
CA GLY A 519 38.01 -8.06 -17.77
C GLY A 519 38.15 -8.43 -16.29
N LEU A 520 39.32 -8.90 -15.85
CA LEU A 520 39.63 -9.18 -14.45
C LEU A 520 40.56 -8.06 -13.94
N GLY A 521 40.08 -7.30 -12.96
CA GLY A 521 40.79 -6.15 -12.41
C GLY A 521 41.79 -6.54 -11.33
N ALA A 522 42.63 -5.58 -10.96
CA ALA A 522 43.86 -5.74 -10.16
C ALA A 522 43.67 -6.04 -8.65
N GLY A 523 42.73 -6.90 -8.27
CA GLY A 523 42.52 -7.29 -6.87
C GLY A 523 43.71 -8.04 -6.26
N THR A 524 43.79 -8.11 -4.92
CA THR A 524 44.89 -8.72 -4.16
C THR A 524 44.57 -10.07 -3.48
N LEU A 525 43.35 -10.61 -3.61
CA LEU A 525 42.93 -11.87 -2.92
C LEU A 525 42.78 -13.07 -3.88
N GLN A 526 43.15 -14.27 -3.43
CA GLN A 526 43.25 -15.55 -4.17
C GLN A 526 41.92 -16.25 -4.56
N ALA A 527 40.76 -15.57 -4.51
CA ALA A 527 39.47 -16.22 -4.78
C ALA A 527 39.31 -16.62 -6.27
N ALA A 528 38.88 -17.86 -6.53
CA ALA A 528 38.49 -18.33 -7.86
C ALA A 528 37.22 -17.61 -8.34
N GLN A 529 37.24 -17.12 -9.58
CA GLN A 529 36.08 -16.49 -10.20
C GLN A 529 35.29 -17.52 -11.01
N ILE A 530 33.96 -17.43 -11.02
CA ILE A 530 33.11 -18.39 -11.73
C ILE A 530 32.51 -17.72 -12.96
N LEU A 531 32.87 -18.23 -14.14
CA LEU A 531 32.25 -17.91 -15.42
C LEU A 531 31.41 -19.11 -15.87
N ASN A 532 30.09 -18.95 -15.91
CA ASN A 532 29.20 -20.01 -16.36
C ASN A 532 28.78 -19.79 -17.82
N PHE A 533 28.94 -20.80 -18.67
CA PHE A 533 28.43 -20.81 -20.04
C PHE A 533 27.07 -21.49 -20.11
N ASN A 534 26.08 -20.78 -20.64
CA ASN A 534 24.73 -21.29 -20.87
C ASN A 534 24.25 -20.91 -22.29
N ASN A 535 24.99 -21.36 -23.30
CA ASN A 535 24.72 -21.00 -24.70
C ASN A 535 23.41 -21.62 -25.19
N THR A 536 22.69 -20.90 -26.07
CA THR A 536 21.41 -21.38 -26.64
C THR A 536 21.60 -22.04 -28.01
N ALA A 537 22.79 -21.92 -28.60
CA ALA A 537 23.23 -22.62 -29.80
C ALA A 537 24.67 -23.12 -29.62
N ALA A 538 25.08 -24.08 -30.46
CA ALA A 538 26.45 -24.59 -30.46
C ALA A 538 27.44 -23.43 -30.69
N THR A 539 28.29 -23.18 -29.69
CA THR A 539 29.20 -22.02 -29.64
C THR A 539 30.60 -22.48 -29.29
N THR A 540 31.58 -22.09 -30.11
CA THR A 540 33.00 -22.30 -29.83
C THR A 540 33.61 -21.03 -29.27
N ILE A 541 34.15 -21.11 -28.07
CA ILE A 541 34.87 -20.04 -27.39
C ILE A 541 36.33 -20.11 -27.82
N THR A 542 36.79 -19.10 -28.55
CA THR A 542 38.15 -19.03 -29.09
C THR A 542 39.05 -18.08 -28.30
N SER A 543 38.51 -17.30 -27.37
CA SER A 543 39.31 -16.43 -26.51
C SER A 543 38.54 -16.05 -25.26
N ILE A 544 39.29 -15.92 -24.17
CA ILE A 544 38.86 -15.38 -22.89
C ILE A 544 39.82 -14.22 -22.59
N THR A 545 39.36 -12.98 -22.70
CA THR A 545 40.26 -11.81 -22.51
C THR A 545 40.25 -11.33 -21.06
N GLY A 546 41.35 -10.74 -20.59
CA GLY A 546 41.37 -9.97 -19.34
C GLY A 546 41.93 -10.68 -18.11
N GLY A 547 42.76 -11.71 -18.26
CA GLY A 547 43.35 -12.42 -17.12
C GLY A 547 44.35 -11.60 -16.30
N GLN A 548 44.49 -11.94 -15.01
CA GLN A 548 45.50 -11.38 -14.10
C GLN A 548 46.46 -12.49 -13.67
N LEU A 549 47.76 -12.17 -13.62
CA LEU A 549 48.82 -13.13 -13.38
C LEU A 549 48.52 -14.00 -12.13
N PHE A 550 48.52 -15.32 -12.33
CA PHE A 550 48.27 -16.36 -11.34
C PHE A 550 46.88 -16.41 -10.72
N ARG A 551 45.87 -15.79 -11.35
CA ARG A 551 44.48 -15.94 -10.92
C ARG A 551 43.78 -17.12 -11.58
N GLU A 552 43.03 -17.87 -10.76
CA GLU A 552 42.18 -18.96 -11.22
C GLU A 552 40.80 -18.47 -11.71
N LEU A 553 40.36 -19.00 -12.85
CA LEU A 553 39.04 -18.87 -13.42
C LEU A 553 38.40 -20.26 -13.49
N LEU A 554 37.29 -20.45 -12.78
CA LEU A 554 36.46 -21.64 -12.88
C LEU A 554 35.40 -21.41 -13.95
N LEU A 555 35.47 -22.19 -15.03
CA LEU A 555 34.44 -22.30 -16.03
C LEU A 555 33.45 -23.37 -15.61
N THR A 556 32.17 -23.04 -15.60
CA THR A 556 31.07 -24.01 -15.43
C THR A 556 30.17 -23.97 -16.65
N PHE A 557 29.43 -25.05 -16.89
CA PHE A 557 28.63 -25.19 -18.11
C PHE A 557 27.23 -25.66 -17.74
N SER A 558 26.21 -24.88 -18.10
CA SER A 558 24.80 -25.25 -17.87
C SER A 558 24.27 -26.26 -18.88
N ASN A 559 24.95 -26.44 -20.01
CA ASN A 559 24.55 -27.32 -21.10
C ASN A 559 25.75 -27.83 -21.93
N SER A 560 25.48 -28.64 -22.93
CA SER A 560 26.49 -29.23 -23.84
C SER A 560 26.70 -28.44 -25.13
N LEU A 561 26.27 -27.17 -25.18
CA LEU A 561 26.34 -26.34 -26.38
C LEU A 561 27.61 -25.48 -26.45
N THR A 562 28.56 -25.68 -25.53
CA THR A 562 29.80 -24.89 -25.48
C THR A 562 31.01 -25.76 -25.75
N LYS A 563 31.89 -25.27 -26.62
CA LYS A 563 33.21 -25.83 -26.86
C LYS A 563 34.25 -24.77 -26.54
N ILE A 564 35.26 -25.08 -25.72
CA ILE A 564 36.42 -24.21 -25.53
C ILE A 564 37.52 -24.69 -26.48
N GLU A 565 37.97 -23.81 -27.36
CA GLU A 565 39.03 -24.13 -28.31
C GLU A 565 40.40 -24.07 -27.63
N ASN A 566 41.25 -25.07 -27.88
CA ASN A 566 42.67 -25.00 -27.60
C ASN A 566 43.37 -24.18 -28.69
N ASN A 567 43.99 -23.07 -28.32
CA ASN A 567 44.65 -22.19 -29.28
C ASN A 567 45.80 -21.37 -28.65
N ALA A 568 46.13 -20.21 -29.23
CA ALA A 568 47.21 -19.36 -28.74
C ALA A 568 46.86 -18.63 -27.43
N THR A 569 45.57 -18.43 -27.16
CA THR A 569 45.08 -17.63 -26.02
C THR A 569 44.54 -18.49 -24.88
N ILE A 570 44.17 -19.74 -25.18
CA ILE A 570 43.71 -20.74 -24.21
C ILE A 570 44.46 -22.05 -24.47
N LYS A 571 45.27 -22.48 -23.51
CA LYS A 571 46.03 -23.74 -23.54
C LYS A 571 45.35 -24.78 -22.67
N LEU A 572 44.79 -25.78 -23.34
CA LEU A 572 44.06 -26.88 -22.72
C LEU A 572 44.94 -28.14 -22.68
N ALA A 573 44.66 -29.03 -21.73
CA ALA A 573 45.38 -30.29 -21.59
C ALA A 573 45.35 -31.11 -22.89
N ASN A 574 46.50 -31.71 -23.21
CA ASN A 574 46.75 -32.52 -24.41
C ASN A 574 46.56 -31.77 -25.75
N ASP A 575 46.59 -30.44 -25.75
CA ASP A 575 46.34 -29.61 -26.93
C ASP A 575 44.97 -29.90 -27.61
N THR A 576 44.00 -30.35 -26.82
CA THR A 576 42.66 -30.73 -27.30
C THR A 576 41.60 -29.74 -26.85
N ASP A 577 40.68 -29.43 -27.76
CA ASP A 577 39.47 -28.65 -27.44
C ASP A 577 38.66 -29.32 -26.32
N PHE A 578 38.04 -28.51 -25.48
CA PHE A 578 37.16 -28.99 -24.43
C PHE A 578 35.70 -28.88 -24.88
N THR A 579 35.00 -30.01 -25.00
CA THR A 579 33.55 -30.03 -25.29
C THR A 579 32.79 -30.17 -23.99
N SER A 580 31.88 -29.23 -23.69
CA SER A 580 31.18 -29.21 -22.40
C SER A 580 30.00 -30.18 -22.33
N THR A 581 29.61 -30.50 -21.10
CA THR A 581 28.30 -31.05 -20.72
C THR A 581 27.69 -30.17 -19.63
N SER A 582 26.42 -30.40 -19.26
CA SER A 582 25.76 -29.66 -18.16
C SER A 582 26.35 -29.89 -16.76
N ARG A 583 27.34 -30.78 -16.63
CA ARG A 583 28.07 -31.06 -15.37
C ARG A 583 29.55 -30.74 -15.46
N SER A 584 30.00 -30.27 -16.62
CA SER A 584 31.41 -30.03 -16.85
C SER A 584 31.91 -28.86 -16.03
N THR A 585 33.17 -28.92 -15.62
CA THR A 585 33.91 -27.76 -15.14
C THR A 585 35.30 -27.72 -15.75
N LEU A 586 35.83 -26.53 -15.98
CA LEU A 586 37.18 -26.32 -16.48
C LEU A 586 37.82 -25.17 -15.70
N LYS A 587 38.87 -25.46 -14.96
CA LYS A 587 39.62 -24.46 -14.20
C LYS A 587 40.84 -24.02 -15.01
N LEU A 588 40.96 -22.72 -15.21
CA LEU A 588 42.05 -22.07 -15.92
C LEU A 588 42.84 -21.15 -14.98
N ILE A 589 44.12 -20.91 -15.25
CA ILE A 589 44.96 -19.89 -14.62
C ILE A 589 45.54 -18.97 -15.67
N TRP A 590 45.54 -17.66 -15.42
CA TRP A 590 46.20 -16.73 -16.33
C TRP A 590 47.69 -16.64 -16.05
N VAL A 591 48.53 -16.92 -17.05
CA VAL A 591 50.00 -16.91 -16.91
C VAL A 591 50.66 -15.67 -17.49
N GLY A 592 49.88 -14.63 -17.80
CA GLY A 592 50.37 -13.33 -18.30
C GLY A 592 50.08 -13.08 -19.78
N THR A 593 50.05 -14.14 -20.59
CA THR A 593 49.85 -14.07 -22.05
C THR A 593 48.71 -14.96 -22.56
N TYR A 594 48.41 -16.05 -21.87
CA TYR A 594 47.33 -16.98 -22.19
C TYR A 594 46.71 -17.57 -20.91
N TRP A 595 45.54 -18.19 -21.06
CA TRP A 595 44.92 -19.02 -20.04
C TRP A 595 45.45 -20.44 -20.13
N GLN A 596 45.98 -20.97 -19.04
CA GLN A 596 46.43 -22.34 -18.95
C GLN A 596 45.42 -23.16 -18.15
N GLU A 597 45.07 -24.34 -18.63
CA GLU A 597 44.27 -25.27 -17.84
C GLU A 597 45.01 -25.78 -16.61
N ILE A 598 44.31 -25.78 -15.48
CA ILE A 598 44.74 -26.39 -14.21
C ILE A 598 44.06 -27.76 -14.04
N SER A 599 42.75 -27.83 -14.28
CA SER A 599 41.97 -29.06 -14.10
C SER A 599 40.67 -29.00 -14.89
N ARG A 600 40.12 -30.17 -15.23
CA ARG A 600 38.78 -30.31 -15.82
C ARG A 600 38.01 -31.45 -15.14
N SER A 601 36.68 -31.38 -15.13
CA SER A 601 35.77 -32.44 -14.64
C SER A 601 34.61 -32.68 -15.61
#